data_AF-A0A6G8PVT9-F1
#
_entry.id   AF-A0A6G8PVT9-F1
#
_cell.length_a   1.000
_cell.length_b   1.000
_cell.length_c   1.000
_cell.angle_alpha   90.00
_cell.angle_beta   90.00
_cell.angle_gamma   90.00
#
_symmetry.space_group_name_H-M   'P 1'
#
loop_
_entity.id
_entity.type
_entity.pdbx_description
1 polymer ?
#
loop_
_entity_poly.entity_id
_entity_poly.type
_entity_poly.pdbx_seq_one_letter_code
_entity_poly.pdbx_strand_id
1 'polypeptide(L)'
;MRFAAARFVSAAYGYSGRDEDAYNQGVGATVVWPAFYESPGAAEIERYAAQVGKTGTESAALLTRFDVEKTTPDTAEGYARFETGGGYGPDGELAGKKLAYRQRMVLARSGSVWKVRAAEKVEETR
;
A
#
# COMPACT_ATOMS: atom_id res chain seq x y z
N MET A 1 -9.60 7.69 -6.15
CA MET A 1 -9.40 6.22 -6.10
C MET A 1 -7.96 5.83 -6.45
N ARG A 2 -7.51 5.95 -7.72
CA ARG A 2 -6.11 5.61 -8.12
C ARG A 2 -5.05 6.25 -7.23
N PHE A 3 -5.21 7.54 -6.91
CA PHE A 3 -4.28 8.25 -6.02
C PHE A 3 -4.26 7.71 -4.58
N ALA A 4 -5.39 7.22 -4.07
CA ALA A 4 -5.45 6.61 -2.74
C ALA A 4 -4.73 5.25 -2.70
N ALA A 5 -4.99 4.40 -3.71
CA ALA A 5 -4.28 3.15 -3.87
C ALA A 5 -2.77 3.37 -4.04
N ALA A 6 -2.35 4.38 -4.82
CA ALA A 6 -0.94 4.72 -5.00
C ALA A 6 -0.27 5.16 -3.69
N ARG A 7 -0.92 6.06 -2.94
CA ARG A 7 -0.41 6.51 -1.63
C ARG A 7 -0.27 5.36 -0.65
N PHE A 8 -1.26 4.48 -0.58
CA PHE A 8 -1.17 3.29 0.26
C PHE A 8 -0.03 2.37 -0.17
N VAL A 9 0.06 2.03 -1.47
CA VAL A 9 1.13 1.15 -1.99
C VAL A 9 2.51 1.72 -1.67
N SER A 10 2.73 3.01 -1.91
CA SER A 10 4.02 3.63 -1.61
C SER A 10 4.30 3.69 -0.11
N ALA A 11 3.30 3.97 0.73
CA ALA A 11 3.49 4.00 2.19
C ALA A 11 3.73 2.60 2.78
N ALA A 12 2.99 1.59 2.32
CA ALA A 12 3.02 0.23 2.85
C ALA A 12 4.24 -0.55 2.37
N TYR A 13 4.63 -0.40 1.10
CA TYR A 13 5.62 -1.26 0.44
C TYR A 13 6.82 -0.49 -0.11
N GLY A 14 6.84 0.85 -0.03
CA GLY A 14 7.90 1.70 -0.55
C GLY A 14 8.64 2.50 0.52
N TYR A 15 8.64 2.02 1.76
CA TYR A 15 9.32 2.68 2.87
C TYR A 15 10.82 2.36 2.87
N SER A 16 11.63 3.34 3.24
CA SER A 16 13.06 3.17 3.52
C SER A 16 13.39 3.78 4.87
N GLY A 17 13.89 2.97 5.79
CA GLY A 17 14.18 3.40 7.16
C GLY A 17 14.10 2.25 8.16
N ARG A 18 14.19 2.62 9.44
CA ARG A 18 14.20 1.69 10.59
C ARG A 18 13.26 2.09 11.72
N ASP A 19 12.45 3.11 11.48
CA ASP A 19 11.54 3.67 12.48
C ASP A 19 10.14 3.09 12.24
N GLU A 20 9.76 2.16 13.11
CA GLU A 20 8.47 1.49 13.08
C GLU A 20 7.31 2.48 13.26
N ASP A 21 7.46 3.49 14.13
CA ASP A 21 6.43 4.50 14.38
C ASP A 21 6.23 5.39 13.15
N ALA A 22 7.33 5.81 12.51
CA ALA A 22 7.26 6.57 11.27
C ALA A 22 6.59 5.78 10.14
N TYR A 23 6.89 4.47 10.04
CA TYR A 23 6.23 3.57 9.09
C TYR A 23 4.72 3.49 9.37
N ASN A 24 4.33 3.21 10.62
CA ASN A 24 2.94 3.08 11.03
C ASN A 24 2.15 4.37 10.81
N GLN A 25 2.73 5.54 11.08
CA GLN A 25 2.11 6.84 10.79
C GLN A 25 1.89 7.04 9.29
N GLY A 26 2.88 6.67 8.46
CA GLY A 26 2.79 6.75 7.01
C GLY A 26 1.63 5.91 6.46
N VAL A 27 1.54 4.64 6.88
CA VAL A 27 0.43 3.76 6.48
C VAL A 27 -0.89 4.26 7.05
N GLY A 28 -0.93 4.62 8.34
CA GLY A 28 -2.11 5.14 9.04
C GLY A 28 -2.75 6.35 8.35
N ALA A 29 -1.95 7.22 7.73
CA ALA A 29 -2.44 8.37 6.98
C ALA A 29 -3.24 8.01 5.71
N THR A 30 -3.07 6.78 5.20
CA THR A 30 -3.65 6.31 3.93
C THR A 30 -4.88 5.41 4.11
N VAL A 31 -5.13 4.94 5.33
CA VAL A 31 -6.17 3.96 5.66
C VAL A 31 -7.31 4.55 6.50
N VAL A 32 -8.44 3.84 6.57
CA VAL A 32 -9.58 4.17 7.43
C VAL A 32 -9.48 3.35 8.73
N TRP A 33 -9.37 4.03 9.87
CA TRP A 33 -9.36 3.39 11.19
C TRP A 33 -10.79 3.32 11.78
N PRO A 34 -11.17 2.23 12.49
CA PRO A 34 -10.42 0.99 12.70
C PRO A 34 -10.55 -0.02 11.54
N ALA A 35 -11.49 0.22 10.61
CA ALA A 35 -11.93 -0.75 9.61
C ALA A 35 -10.82 -1.45 8.81
N PHE A 36 -9.74 -0.75 8.47
CA PHE A 36 -8.61 -1.36 7.75
C PHE A 36 -7.91 -2.45 8.56
N TYR A 37 -7.73 -2.23 9.86
CA TYR A 37 -7.03 -3.16 10.75
C TYR A 37 -7.82 -4.44 11.06
N GLU A 38 -9.08 -4.49 10.62
CA GLU A 38 -9.91 -5.71 10.65
C GLU A 38 -9.74 -6.55 9.36
N SER A 39 -9.02 -6.04 8.35
CA SER A 39 -8.85 -6.71 7.05
C SER A 39 -7.62 -7.62 6.99
N PRO A 40 -7.61 -8.66 6.13
CA PRO A 40 -6.48 -9.58 6.01
C PRO A 40 -5.14 -8.92 5.67
N GLY A 41 -5.16 -7.82 4.91
CA GLY A 41 -3.95 -7.06 4.55
C GLY A 41 -3.29 -6.38 5.75
N ALA A 42 -4.02 -6.12 6.85
CA ALA A 42 -3.46 -5.46 8.02
C ALA A 42 -2.39 -6.32 8.73
N ALA A 43 -2.62 -7.63 8.83
CA ALA A 43 -1.65 -8.55 9.43
C ALA A 43 -0.30 -8.54 8.67
N GLU A 44 -0.33 -8.31 7.36
CA GLU A 44 0.89 -8.16 6.57
C GLU A 44 1.59 -6.83 6.84
N ILE A 45 0.85 -5.73 6.96
CA ILE A 45 1.41 -4.43 7.35
C ILE A 45 2.04 -4.50 8.74
N GLU A 46 1.40 -5.15 9.71
CA GLU A 46 1.95 -5.32 11.06
C GLU A 46 3.26 -6.12 11.05
N ARG A 47 3.33 -7.17 10.20
CA ARG A 47 4.58 -7.92 9.98
C ARG A 47 5.68 -7.04 9.39
N TYR A 48 5.36 -6.19 8.41
CA TYR A 48 6.31 -5.24 7.83
C TYR A 48 6.77 -4.20 8.86
N ALA A 49 5.86 -3.64 9.65
CA ALA A 49 6.18 -2.69 10.73
C ALA A 49 7.21 -3.30 11.71
N ALA A 50 6.95 -4.53 12.19
CA ALA A 50 7.86 -5.22 13.08
C ALA A 50 9.22 -5.56 12.42
N GLN A 51 9.25 -5.82 11.11
CA GLN A 51 10.51 -6.00 10.37
C GLN A 51 11.29 -4.68 10.29
N VAL A 52 10.61 -3.56 9.99
CA VAL A 52 11.22 -2.22 9.94
C VAL A 52 11.88 -1.88 11.27
N GLY A 53 11.20 -2.08 12.40
CA GLY A 53 11.77 -1.80 13.72
C GLY A 53 12.96 -2.69 14.07
N LYS A 54 13.00 -3.94 13.59
CA LYS A 54 14.05 -4.92 13.92
C LYS A 54 15.29 -4.81 13.04
N THR A 55 15.09 -4.74 11.73
CA THR A 55 16.17 -4.85 10.74
C THR A 55 16.26 -3.64 9.81
N GLY A 56 15.31 -2.73 9.90
CA GLY A 56 15.07 -1.75 8.85
C GLY A 56 14.52 -2.39 7.57
N THR A 57 14.24 -1.54 6.60
CA THR A 57 13.88 -1.95 5.24
C THR A 57 14.35 -0.88 4.25
N GLU A 58 14.64 -1.30 3.03
CA GLU A 58 14.86 -0.45 1.88
C GLU A 58 14.00 -1.02 0.75
N SER A 59 12.91 -0.34 0.45
CA SER A 59 12.02 -0.76 -0.61
C SER A 59 11.41 0.44 -1.28
N ALA A 60 11.19 0.32 -2.58
CA ALA A 60 10.42 1.26 -3.36
C ALA A 60 9.21 0.53 -3.93
N ALA A 61 8.05 1.20 -3.98
CA ALA A 61 6.85 0.64 -4.57
C ALA A 61 6.13 1.65 -5.45
N LEU A 62 5.64 1.18 -6.59
CA LEU A 62 4.94 2.01 -7.57
C LEU A 62 3.65 1.32 -8.03
N LEU A 63 2.52 2.02 -7.86
CA LEU A 63 1.25 1.57 -8.43
C LEU A 63 1.30 1.69 -9.95
N THR A 64 1.21 0.55 -10.64
CA THR A 64 1.14 0.51 -12.10
C THR A 64 -0.29 0.75 -12.58
N ARG A 65 -1.28 0.12 -11.94
CA ARG A 65 -2.69 0.22 -12.34
C ARG A 65 -3.63 -0.02 -11.16
N PHE A 66 -4.81 0.59 -11.20
CA PHE A 66 -5.92 0.25 -10.33
C PHE A 66 -7.13 -0.16 -11.17
N ASP A 67 -7.48 -1.44 -11.15
CA ASP A 67 -8.61 -2.01 -11.87
C ASP A 67 -9.87 -1.90 -11.03
N VAL A 68 -10.71 -0.91 -11.32
CA VAL A 68 -12.01 -0.73 -10.64
C VAL A 68 -12.97 -1.81 -11.11
N GLU A 69 -13.53 -2.56 -10.17
CA GLU A 69 -14.57 -3.56 -10.43
C GLU A 69 -15.97 -3.06 -10.07
N LYS A 70 -16.07 -2.35 -8.95
CA LYS A 70 -17.35 -1.80 -8.45
C LYS A 70 -17.13 -0.40 -7.90
N THR A 71 -18.11 0.47 -8.09
CA THR A 71 -18.10 1.82 -7.58
C THR A 71 -19.49 2.22 -7.10
N THR A 72 -19.53 2.94 -5.98
CA THR A 72 -20.67 3.65 -5.44
C THR A 72 -20.25 5.11 -5.16
N PRO A 73 -21.16 6.01 -4.75
CA PRO A 73 -20.78 7.37 -4.36
C PRO A 73 -19.72 7.45 -3.24
N ASP A 74 -19.68 6.43 -2.37
CA ASP A 74 -18.87 6.43 -1.14
C ASP A 74 -17.82 5.32 -1.09
N THR A 75 -17.90 4.32 -1.96
CA THR A 75 -16.97 3.18 -1.99
C THR A 75 -16.51 2.85 -3.40
N ALA A 76 -15.30 2.28 -3.50
CA ALA A 76 -14.82 1.65 -4.72
C ALA A 76 -14.05 0.39 -4.39
N GLU A 77 -14.25 -0.65 -5.17
CA GLU A 77 -13.57 -1.94 -5.02
C GLU A 77 -12.79 -2.24 -6.29
N GLY A 78 -11.61 -2.82 -6.13
CA GLY A 78 -10.78 -3.16 -7.27
C GLY A 78 -9.46 -3.81 -6.90
N TYR A 79 -8.63 -4.02 -7.91
CA TYR A 79 -7.28 -4.54 -7.75
C TYR A 79 -6.24 -3.44 -7.95
N ALA A 80 -5.42 -3.20 -6.94
CA ALA A 80 -4.17 -2.47 -7.09
C ALA A 80 -3.12 -3.42 -7.65
N ARG A 81 -2.56 -3.07 -8.80
CA ARG A 81 -1.39 -3.71 -9.39
C ARG A 81 -0.21 -2.79 -9.20
N PHE A 82 0.88 -3.32 -8.67
CA PHE A 82 2.05 -2.53 -8.33
C PHE A 82 3.32 -3.36 -8.47
N GLU A 83 4.44 -2.67 -8.58
CA GLU A 83 5.75 -3.27 -8.58
C GLU A 83 6.53 -2.78 -7.36
N THR A 84 7.44 -3.61 -6.86
CA THR A 84 8.43 -3.20 -5.87
C THR A 84 9.84 -3.27 -6.45
N GLY A 85 10.76 -2.50 -5.89
CA GLY A 85 12.19 -2.54 -6.19
C GLY A 85 13.02 -2.29 -4.93
N GLY A 86 14.35 -2.31 -5.07
CA GLY A 86 15.27 -2.05 -3.95
C GLY A 86 15.38 -0.56 -3.59
N GLY A 87 14.88 0.33 -4.44
CA GLY A 87 14.93 1.78 -4.23
C GLY A 87 14.36 2.56 -5.42
N TYR A 88 14.34 3.88 -5.29
CA TYR A 88 13.97 4.79 -6.38
C TYR A 88 15.22 5.26 -7.12
N GLY A 89 15.17 5.22 -8.45
CA GLY A 89 16.17 5.83 -9.32
C GLY A 89 16.03 7.36 -9.41
N PRO A 90 16.92 8.03 -10.16
CA PRO A 90 16.95 9.49 -10.28
C PRO A 90 15.64 10.11 -10.79
N ASP A 91 14.90 9.38 -11.62
CA ASP A 91 13.66 9.84 -12.25
C ASP A 91 12.40 9.32 -11.51
N GLY A 92 12.58 8.72 -10.32
CA GLY A 92 11.49 8.15 -9.51
C GLY A 92 11.00 6.78 -9.98
N GLU A 93 11.72 6.15 -10.90
CA GLU A 93 11.51 4.78 -11.34
C GLU A 93 12.03 3.75 -10.32
N LEU A 94 11.54 2.52 -10.39
CA LEU A 94 12.04 1.44 -9.53
C LEU A 94 13.43 0.97 -9.99
N ALA A 95 14.37 0.91 -9.07
CA ALA A 95 15.72 0.37 -9.25
C ALA A 95 15.86 -1.06 -8.69
N GLY A 96 16.83 -1.80 -9.22
CA GLY A 96 17.14 -3.17 -8.78
C GLY A 96 16.20 -4.25 -9.34
N LYS A 97 16.11 -5.39 -8.65
CA LYS A 97 15.20 -6.49 -9.02
C LYS A 97 13.76 -6.05 -8.77
N LYS A 98 12.94 -6.11 -9.82
CA LYS A 98 11.51 -5.77 -9.74
C LYS A 98 10.68 -7.02 -9.48
N LEU A 99 9.71 -6.92 -8.58
CA LEU A 99 8.69 -7.95 -8.32
C LEU A 99 7.31 -7.33 -8.53
N ALA A 100 6.41 -8.09 -9.17
CA ALA A 100 5.09 -7.61 -9.53
C ALA A 100 4.01 -8.21 -8.63
N TYR A 101 3.17 -7.36 -8.06
CA TYR A 101 2.12 -7.75 -7.12
C TYR A 101 0.74 -7.28 -7.56
N ARG A 102 -0.27 -7.97 -7.06
CA ARG A 102 -1.65 -7.49 -7.03
C ARG A 102 -2.23 -7.60 -5.63
N GLN A 103 -3.14 -6.70 -5.31
CA GLN A 103 -3.87 -6.73 -4.05
C GLN A 103 -5.29 -6.20 -4.26
N ARG A 104 -6.27 -6.96 -3.77
CA ARG A 104 -7.67 -6.50 -3.76
C ARG A 104 -7.83 -5.45 -2.67
N MET A 105 -8.49 -4.34 -3.00
CA MET A 105 -8.71 -3.23 -2.08
C MET A 105 -10.14 -2.71 -2.15
N VAL A 106 -10.64 -2.30 -0.98
CA VAL A 106 -11.84 -1.50 -0.83
C VAL A 106 -11.40 -0.10 -0.42
N LEU A 107 -11.73 0.89 -1.23
CA LEU A 107 -11.54 2.30 -0.94
C LEU A 107 -12.86 2.89 -0.42
N ALA A 108 -12.76 3.76 0.57
CA ALA A 108 -13.90 4.53 1.06
C ALA A 108 -13.61 6.03 0.97
N ARG A 109 -14.66 6.79 0.68
CA ARG A 109 -14.62 8.25 0.69
C ARG A 109 -14.58 8.74 2.14
N SER A 110 -13.64 9.62 2.43
CA SER A 110 -13.44 10.28 3.72
C SER A 110 -13.37 11.78 3.46
N GLY A 111 -14.52 12.46 3.56
CA GLY A 111 -14.65 13.85 3.12
C GLY A 111 -14.40 14.02 1.61
N SER A 112 -13.42 14.86 1.27
CA SER A 112 -13.01 15.11 -0.12
C SER A 112 -11.98 14.12 -0.66
N VAL A 113 -11.44 13.22 0.19
CA VAL A 113 -10.39 12.27 -0.19
C VAL A 113 -10.89 10.83 -0.18
N TRP A 114 -10.13 9.96 -0.83
CA TRP A 114 -10.31 8.50 -0.78
C TRP A 114 -9.23 7.90 0.11
N LYS A 115 -9.57 6.88 0.90
CA LYS A 115 -8.64 6.11 1.74
C LYS A 115 -8.92 4.62 1.61
N VAL A 116 -7.94 3.78 1.96
CA VAL A 116 -8.12 2.32 1.95
C VAL A 116 -8.90 1.91 3.19
N ARG A 117 -10.09 1.34 2.98
CA ARG A 117 -10.95 0.79 4.04
C ARG A 117 -10.61 -0.66 4.37
N ALA A 118 -10.24 -1.46 3.37
CA ALA A 118 -9.85 -2.84 3.56
C ALA A 118 -8.91 -3.26 2.43
N ALA A 119 -8.00 -4.20 2.72
CA ALA A 119 -7.19 -4.84 1.70
C ALA A 119 -7.11 -6.35 1.97
N GLU A 120 -7.07 -7.14 0.91
CA GLU A 120 -6.74 -8.57 1.02
C GLU A 120 -5.23 -8.76 1.13
N LYS A 121 -4.79 -10.02 1.28
CA LYS A 121 -3.36 -10.38 1.22
C LYS A 121 -2.76 -9.97 -0.13
N VAL A 122 -1.48 -9.61 -0.12
CA VAL A 122 -0.76 -9.35 -1.37
C VAL A 122 -0.49 -10.66 -2.10
N GLU A 123 -0.58 -10.65 -3.42
CA GLU A 123 -0.30 -11.80 -4.27
C GLU A 123 0.80 -11.44 -5.29
N GLU A 124 1.88 -12.21 -5.32
CA GLU A 124 2.91 -12.10 -6.36
C GLU A 124 2.35 -12.62 -7.69
N THR A 125 2.65 -11.92 -8.78
CA THR A 125 2.03 -12.16 -10.09
C THR A 125 3.02 -12.56 -11.19
N ARG A 126 4.34 -12.40 -10.99
CA ARG A 126 5.43 -12.88 -11.86
C ARG A 126 6.78 -12.93 -11.14
#